data_AF-A0A7L4RPR4-F1
#
_entry.id   AF-A0A7L4RPR4-F1
#
_cell.length_a   1.000
_cell.length_b   1.000
_cell.length_c   1.000
_cell.angle_alpha   90.00
_cell.angle_beta   90.00
_cell.angle_gamma   90.00
#
_symmetry.space_group_name_H-M   'P 1'
#
loop_
_entity.id
_entity.type
_entity.pdbx_description
1 polymer ?
#
loop_
_entity_poly.entity_id
_entity_poly.type
_entity_poly.pdbx_seq_one_letter_code
_entity_poly.pdbx_strand_id
1 'polypeptide(L)'
;MIIRKATVRDLEDIQRLNLRLFEKEHREFDSTLDYKGTFGKESTGYLRKRIEKNGLVLVAEDNKKIVGYLVGDRAETKSYRKTGSICELENMMILEQYRNMKIGTKLVEEFLGWAKEKRFERIKVTASAQNKEGINFYRKLGFTDYNITLEKKL
;
A
#
# COMPACT_ATOMS: atom_id res chain seq x y z
N MET A 1 15.49 12.55 -5.04
CA MET A 1 14.43 11.53 -5.10
C MET A 1 14.96 10.16 -5.55
N ILE A 2 14.97 9.19 -4.65
CA ILE A 2 15.40 7.80 -4.89
C ILE A 2 14.25 6.87 -4.46
N ILE A 3 13.95 5.82 -5.25
CA ILE A 3 13.11 4.71 -4.81
C ILE A 3 14.01 3.55 -4.42
N ARG A 4 13.80 2.98 -3.23
CA ARG A 4 14.59 1.84 -2.75
C ARG A 4 13.76 0.91 -1.87
N LYS A 5 14.24 -0.32 -1.71
CA LYS A 5 13.73 -1.22 -0.68
C LYS A 5 13.99 -0.63 0.70
N ALA A 6 12.98 -0.72 1.56
CA ALA A 6 13.10 -0.33 2.96
C ALA A 6 13.93 -1.35 3.73
N THR A 7 14.55 -0.87 4.79
CA THR A 7 15.21 -1.66 5.83
C THR A 7 14.49 -1.44 7.16
N VAL A 8 14.83 -2.22 8.18
CA VAL A 8 14.23 -2.07 9.51
C VAL A 8 14.54 -0.69 10.13
N ARG A 9 15.60 -0.02 9.68
CA ARG A 9 15.94 1.35 10.10
C ARG A 9 14.91 2.38 9.63
N ASP A 10 14.18 2.10 8.55
CA ASP A 10 13.15 2.97 7.99
C ASP A 10 11.78 2.77 8.67
N LEU A 11 11.65 1.77 9.57
CA LEU A 11 10.38 1.31 10.12
C LEU A 11 9.58 2.43 10.79
N GLU A 12 10.25 3.24 11.63
CA GLU A 12 9.56 4.30 12.36
C GLU A 12 9.05 5.40 11.43
N ASP A 13 9.82 5.78 10.41
CA ASP A 13 9.41 6.76 9.40
C ASP A 13 8.23 6.25 8.56
N ILE A 14 8.24 4.96 8.21
CA ILE A 14 7.13 4.30 7.53
C ILE A 14 5.90 4.28 8.44
N GLN A 15 6.03 4.03 9.74
CA GLN A 15 4.92 4.09 10.69
C GLN A 15 4.33 5.50 10.79
N ARG A 16 5.15 6.56 10.77
CA ARG A 16 4.66 7.95 10.75
C ARG A 16 3.86 8.25 9.48
N LEU A 17 4.30 7.73 8.33
CA LEU A 17 3.54 7.86 7.08
C LEU A 17 2.26 7.01 7.10
N ASN A 18 2.31 5.80 7.65
CA ASN A 18 1.15 4.94 7.79
C ASN A 18 0.08 5.55 8.71
N LEU A 19 0.49 6.22 9.80
CA LEU A 19 -0.42 6.96 10.66
C LEU A 19 -1.17 8.03 9.86
N ARG A 20 -0.44 8.84 9.09
CA ARG A 20 -1.03 9.89 8.25
C ARG A 20 -1.96 9.32 7.17
N LEU A 21 -1.66 8.14 6.62
CA LEU A 21 -2.56 7.43 5.70
C LEU A 21 -3.87 7.08 6.40
N PHE A 22 -3.79 6.44 7.57
CA PHE A 22 -4.97 6.00 8.32
C PHE A 22 -5.78 7.16 8.91
N GLU A 23 -5.13 8.24 9.35
CA GLU A 23 -5.82 9.47 9.75
C GLU A 23 -6.62 10.08 8.59
N LYS A 24 -6.04 10.08 7.38
CA LYS A 24 -6.72 10.57 6.17
C LYS A 24 -7.89 9.66 5.80
N GLU A 25 -7.67 8.35 5.71
CA GLU A 25 -8.73 7.38 5.40
C GLU A 25 -9.86 7.43 6.42
N HIS A 26 -9.54 7.51 7.72
CA HIS A 26 -10.53 7.66 8.77
C HIS A 26 -11.39 8.92 8.61
N ARG A 27 -10.74 10.05 8.34
CA ARG A 27 -11.41 11.35 8.21
C ARG A 27 -12.29 11.44 6.97
N GLU A 28 -11.82 10.89 5.85
CA GLU A 28 -12.40 11.17 4.54
C GLU A 28 -13.28 10.05 4.00
N PHE A 29 -13.04 8.79 4.39
CA PHE A 29 -13.61 7.64 3.69
C PHE A 29 -14.15 6.52 4.59
N ASP A 30 -13.51 6.23 5.73
CA ASP A 30 -13.87 5.11 6.60
C ASP A 30 -13.69 5.46 8.10
N SER A 31 -14.75 5.99 8.71
CA SER A 31 -14.75 6.34 10.13
C SER A 31 -14.61 5.14 11.09
N THR A 32 -14.63 3.90 10.58
CA THR A 32 -14.44 2.70 11.41
C THR A 32 -12.96 2.32 11.57
N LEU A 33 -12.08 2.87 10.75
CA LEU A 33 -10.64 2.61 10.79
C LEU A 33 -10.02 3.17 12.07
N ASP A 34 -9.43 2.31 12.91
CA ASP A 34 -8.68 2.72 14.09
C ASP A 34 -7.21 3.01 13.77
N TYR A 35 -6.88 4.29 13.62
CA TYR A 35 -5.52 4.75 13.37
C TYR A 35 -4.65 4.82 14.64
N LYS A 36 -5.23 4.75 15.85
CA LYS A 36 -4.47 4.88 17.12
C LYS A 36 -3.54 3.69 17.36
N GLY A 37 -3.87 2.53 16.79
CA GLY A 37 -3.06 1.32 16.82
C GLY A 37 -1.80 1.33 15.94
N THR A 38 -1.51 2.41 15.20
CA THR A 38 -0.40 2.44 14.21
C THR A 38 0.98 2.15 14.82
N PHE A 39 1.21 2.57 16.06
CA PHE A 39 2.46 2.32 16.80
C PHE A 39 2.37 1.10 17.75
N GLY A 40 1.24 0.38 17.72
CA GLY A 40 1.03 -0.83 18.51
C GLY A 40 1.90 -2.00 18.06
N LYS A 41 2.00 -3.02 18.91
CA LYS A 41 2.80 -4.23 18.67
C LYS A 41 2.41 -4.95 17.37
N GLU A 42 1.11 -5.01 17.07
CA GLU A 42 0.59 -5.66 15.88
C GLU A 42 1.01 -4.94 14.60
N SER A 43 0.70 -3.66 14.46
CA SER A 43 1.07 -2.82 13.31
C SER A 43 2.59 -2.78 13.08
N THR A 44 3.36 -2.67 14.17
CA THR A 44 4.83 -2.73 14.13
C THR A 44 5.32 -4.09 13.63
N GLY A 45 4.73 -5.18 14.15
CA GLY A 45 5.07 -6.54 13.74
C GLY A 45 4.70 -6.83 12.29
N TYR A 46 3.56 -6.30 11.82
CA TYR A 46 3.13 -6.37 10.43
C TYR A 46 4.16 -5.71 9.50
N LEU A 47 4.49 -4.43 9.71
CA LEU A 47 5.46 -3.72 8.85
C LEU A 47 6.85 -4.37 8.92
N ARG A 48 7.33 -4.74 10.11
CA ARG A 48 8.62 -5.41 10.27
C ARG A 48 8.67 -6.74 9.50
N LYS A 49 7.61 -7.55 9.58
CA LYS A 49 7.50 -8.82 8.84
C LYS A 49 7.54 -8.61 7.32
N ARG A 50 6.90 -7.54 6.81
CA ARG A 50 6.94 -7.19 5.38
C ARG A 50 8.33 -6.75 4.93
N ILE A 51 9.07 -6.02 5.78
CA ILE A 51 10.45 -5.59 5.51
C ILE A 51 11.42 -6.78 5.52
N GLU A 52 11.33 -7.67 6.51
CA GLU A 52 12.38 -8.67 6.77
C GLU A 52 12.17 -10.02 6.07
N LYS A 53 10.93 -10.41 5.77
CA LYS A 53 10.63 -11.78 5.33
C LYS A 53 10.05 -11.88 3.93
N ASN A 54 8.75 -11.63 3.81
CA ASN A 54 7.97 -12.15 2.67
C ASN A 54 7.37 -11.05 1.79
N GLY A 55 7.37 -9.80 2.26
CA GLY A 55 6.81 -8.67 1.52
C GLY A 55 7.83 -7.92 0.68
N LEU A 56 7.33 -6.87 0.05
CA LEU A 56 8.11 -5.78 -0.50
C LEU A 56 7.66 -4.50 0.22
N VAL A 57 8.61 -3.80 0.82
CA VAL A 57 8.39 -2.44 1.29
C VAL A 57 9.34 -1.53 0.53
N LEU A 58 8.76 -0.54 -0.17
CA LEU A 58 9.48 0.47 -0.90
C LEU A 58 9.33 1.81 -0.20
N VAL A 59 10.39 2.62 -0.24
CA VAL A 59 10.38 4.01 0.22
C VAL A 59 10.81 4.93 -0.91
N ALA A 60 10.15 6.08 -0.99
CA ALA A 60 10.62 7.22 -1.76
C ALA A 60 11.38 8.16 -0.82
N GLU A 61 12.66 8.37 -1.11
CA GLU A 61 13.57 9.16 -0.29
C GLU A 61 14.01 10.44 -1.04
N ASP A 62 13.94 11.57 -0.35
CA ASP A 62 14.46 12.85 -0.82
C ASP A 62 15.31 13.49 0.26
N ASN A 63 16.58 13.80 -0.05
CA ASN A 63 17.53 14.39 0.90
C ASN A 63 17.56 13.67 2.28
N LYS A 64 17.67 12.33 2.27
CA LYS A 64 17.65 11.45 3.46
C LYS A 64 16.33 11.43 4.24
N LYS A 65 15.26 12.04 3.71
CA LYS A 65 13.92 12.01 4.29
C LYS A 65 13.03 11.05 3.50
N ILE A 66 12.35 10.15 4.19
CA ILE A 66 11.31 9.33 3.57
C ILE A 66 10.05 10.17 3.39
N VAL A 67 9.59 10.29 2.15
CA VAL A 67 8.47 11.15 1.73
C VAL A 67 7.29 10.37 1.16
N GLY A 68 7.46 9.07 0.96
CA GLY A 68 6.41 8.16 0.58
C GLY A 68 6.84 6.71 0.78
N TYR A 69 5.87 5.82 0.83
CA TYR A 69 6.12 4.39 0.96
C TYR A 69 5.05 3.58 0.24
N LEU A 70 5.39 2.32 -0.07
CA LEU A 70 4.47 1.30 -0.57
C LEU A 70 4.78 -0.03 0.12
N VAL A 71 3.74 -0.73 0.56
CA VAL A 71 3.82 -2.10 1.10
C VAL A 71 3.06 -3.02 0.18
N GLY A 72 3.66 -4.14 -0.19
CA GLY A 72 2.97 -5.24 -0.84
C GLY A 72 3.43 -6.60 -0.36
N ASP A 73 2.55 -7.59 -0.44
CA ASP A 73 2.84 -8.98 -0.10
C ASP A 73 1.93 -9.92 -0.89
N ARG A 74 2.17 -11.23 -0.80
CA ARG A 74 1.25 -12.26 -1.27
C ARG A 74 -0.11 -12.10 -0.56
N ALA A 75 -1.16 -12.02 -1.36
CA ALA A 75 -2.53 -12.05 -0.88
C ALA A 75 -2.97 -13.48 -0.56
N GLU A 76 -3.88 -13.61 0.40
CA GLU A 76 -4.62 -14.86 0.60
C GLU A 76 -5.58 -15.12 -0.56
N THR A 77 -5.56 -16.35 -1.07
CA THR A 77 -6.50 -16.81 -2.09
C THR A 77 -7.62 -17.60 -1.44
N LYS A 78 -8.86 -17.40 -1.89
CA LYS A 78 -9.99 -18.21 -1.43
C LYS A 78 -9.96 -19.58 -2.11
N SER A 79 -10.18 -20.66 -1.35
CA SER A 79 -10.12 -22.05 -1.85
C SER A 79 -11.07 -22.34 -3.01
N TYR A 80 -12.20 -21.63 -3.10
CA TYR A 80 -13.17 -21.74 -4.18
C TYR A 80 -12.82 -20.92 -5.43
N ARG A 81 -11.69 -20.21 -5.45
CA ARG A 81 -11.23 -19.40 -6.59
C ARG A 81 -9.95 -19.99 -7.19
N LYS A 82 -9.96 -20.27 -8.50
CA LYS A 82 -8.78 -20.69 -9.27
C LYS A 82 -8.05 -19.48 -9.86
N THR A 83 -7.56 -18.58 -9.01
CA THR A 83 -6.94 -17.31 -9.44
C THR A 83 -5.43 -17.35 -9.54
N GLY A 84 -4.81 -18.50 -9.25
CA GLY A 84 -3.37 -18.61 -9.13
C GLY A 84 -2.81 -17.73 -8.00
N SER A 85 -1.51 -17.42 -8.08
CA SER A 85 -0.84 -16.57 -7.10
C SER A 85 -1.19 -15.09 -7.27
N ILE A 86 -1.58 -14.42 -6.18
CA ILE A 86 -1.93 -13.00 -6.17
C ILE A 86 -0.99 -12.24 -5.25
N CYS A 87 -0.50 -11.09 -5.70
CA CYS A 87 0.15 -10.09 -4.86
C CYS A 87 -0.78 -8.90 -4.61
N GLU A 88 -0.79 -8.37 -3.40
CA GLU A 88 -1.54 -7.19 -3.00
C GLU A 88 -0.59 -6.02 -2.76
N LEU A 89 -0.94 -4.86 -3.32
CA LEU A 89 -0.48 -3.58 -2.83
C LEU A 89 -1.37 -3.25 -1.62
N GLU A 90 -0.82 -3.44 -0.42
CA GLU A 90 -1.55 -3.37 0.85
C GLU A 90 -1.71 -1.91 1.32
N ASN A 91 -0.64 -1.12 1.26
CA ASN A 91 -0.63 0.27 1.71
C ASN A 91 0.26 1.13 0.80
N MET A 92 -0.15 2.36 0.52
CA MET A 92 0.71 3.35 -0.14
C MET A 92 0.35 4.76 0.32
N MET A 93 1.37 5.58 0.58
CA MET A 93 1.17 6.99 0.88
C MET A 93 2.34 7.82 0.36
N ILE A 94 2.03 9.02 -0.11
CA ILE A 94 3.00 10.05 -0.46
C ILE A 94 2.58 11.34 0.23
N LEU A 95 3.54 11.98 0.90
CA LEU A 95 3.34 13.29 1.51
C LEU A 95 2.79 14.27 0.47
N GLU A 96 1.80 15.07 0.86
CA GLU A 96 1.02 15.90 -0.04
C GLU A 96 1.88 16.83 -0.91
N GLN A 97 2.86 17.49 -0.30
CA GLN A 97 3.82 18.37 -0.97
C GLN A 97 4.73 17.67 -2.01
N TYR A 98 4.72 16.34 -2.06
CA TYR A 98 5.49 15.52 -3.02
C TYR A 98 4.57 14.82 -4.05
N ARG A 99 3.25 15.08 -4.02
CA ARG A 99 2.30 14.54 -5.01
C ARG A 99 2.46 15.25 -6.35
N ASN A 100 1.86 14.67 -7.39
CA ASN A 100 1.97 15.14 -8.78
C ASN A 100 3.40 15.14 -9.37
N MET A 101 4.40 14.63 -8.64
CA MET A 101 5.79 14.46 -9.09
C MET A 101 6.07 13.04 -9.63
N LYS A 102 5.04 12.28 -9.98
CA LYS A 102 5.10 10.87 -10.45
C LYS A 102 5.75 9.88 -9.46
N ILE A 103 5.92 10.24 -8.18
CA ILE A 103 6.52 9.34 -7.17
C ILE A 103 5.68 8.08 -6.97
N GLY A 104 4.35 8.22 -6.90
CA GLY A 104 3.44 7.07 -6.75
C GLY A 104 3.50 6.11 -7.93
N THR A 105 3.55 6.68 -9.15
CA THR A 105 3.74 5.90 -10.37
C THR A 105 5.02 5.08 -10.30
N LYS A 106 6.15 5.69 -9.92
CA LYS A 106 7.43 4.98 -9.76
C LYS A 106 7.37 3.89 -8.69
N LEU A 107 6.76 4.15 -7.54
CA LEU A 107 6.58 3.15 -6.48
C LEU A 107 5.78 1.94 -6.98
N VAL A 108 4.68 2.18 -7.71
CA VAL A 108 3.86 1.11 -8.27
C VAL A 108 4.61 0.37 -9.38
N GLU A 109 5.33 1.05 -10.27
CA GLU A 109 6.14 0.42 -11.32
C GLU A 109 7.20 -0.55 -10.74
N GLU A 110 7.91 -0.13 -9.70
CA GLU A 110 8.87 -0.98 -8.97
C GLU A 110 8.17 -2.19 -8.31
N PHE A 111 7.00 -1.97 -7.73
CA PHE A 111 6.18 -3.06 -7.18
C PHE A 111 5.74 -4.06 -8.27
N LEU A 112 5.31 -3.57 -9.44
CA LEU A 112 4.93 -4.41 -10.58
C LEU A 112 6.12 -5.22 -11.10
N GLY A 113 7.31 -4.61 -11.18
CA GLY A 113 8.55 -5.29 -11.56
C GLY A 113 8.86 -6.43 -10.60
N TRP A 114 8.87 -6.15 -9.30
CA TRP A 114 9.09 -7.16 -8.26
C TRP A 114 8.04 -8.29 -8.30
N ALA A 115 6.76 -7.95 -8.50
CA ALA A 115 5.70 -8.96 -8.57
C ALA A 115 5.88 -9.91 -9.77
N LYS A 116 6.30 -9.37 -10.93
CA LYS A 116 6.65 -10.17 -12.12
C LYS A 116 7.86 -11.06 -11.87
N GLU A 117 8.92 -10.55 -11.24
CA GLU A 117 10.11 -11.34 -10.86
C GLU A 117 9.75 -12.51 -9.94
N LYS A 118 8.82 -12.28 -9.00
CA LYS A 118 8.29 -13.30 -8.10
C LYS A 118 7.26 -14.24 -8.74
N ARG A 119 6.97 -14.05 -10.04
CA ARG A 119 6.03 -14.85 -10.83
C ARG A 119 4.61 -14.87 -10.25
N PHE A 120 4.18 -13.76 -9.65
CA PHE A 120 2.77 -13.60 -9.32
C PHE A 120 1.95 -13.51 -10.61
N GLU A 121 0.85 -14.25 -10.68
CA GLU A 121 -0.03 -14.28 -11.85
C GLU A 121 -0.96 -13.07 -11.89
N ARG A 122 -1.32 -12.54 -10.72
CA ARG A 122 -2.19 -11.37 -10.59
C ARG A 122 -1.69 -10.44 -9.51
N ILE A 123 -2.07 -9.18 -9.67
CA ILE A 123 -1.92 -8.13 -8.66
C ILE A 123 -3.30 -7.62 -8.27
N LYS A 124 -3.44 -7.11 -7.05
CA LYS A 124 -4.63 -6.37 -6.62
C LYS A 124 -4.26 -5.20 -5.71
N VAL A 125 -5.20 -4.29 -5.60
CA VAL A 125 -5.24 -3.23 -4.60
C VAL A 125 -6.69 -3.05 -4.18
N THR A 126 -6.92 -2.80 -2.91
CA THR A 126 -8.25 -2.46 -2.38
C THR A 126 -8.25 -0.98 -2.02
N ALA A 127 -9.30 -0.25 -2.43
CA ALA A 127 -9.44 1.17 -2.14
C ALA A 127 -10.87 1.45 -1.65
N SER A 128 -11.00 2.38 -0.71
CA SER A 128 -12.29 2.87 -0.22
C SER A 128 -13.12 3.40 -1.40
N ALA A 129 -14.40 3.01 -1.49
CA ALA A 129 -15.23 3.32 -2.66
C ALA A 129 -15.39 4.83 -2.91
N GLN A 130 -15.26 5.65 -1.86
CA GLN A 130 -15.30 7.10 -1.89
C GLN A 130 -13.96 7.74 -2.33
N ASN A 131 -12.84 7.00 -2.26
CA ASN A 131 -11.50 7.47 -2.65
C ASN A 131 -11.34 7.47 -4.18
N LYS A 132 -12.05 8.38 -4.86
CA LYS A 132 -12.05 8.50 -6.33
C LYS A 132 -10.68 8.87 -6.89
N GLU A 133 -9.89 9.65 -6.16
CA GLU A 133 -8.53 10.02 -6.55
C GLU A 133 -7.63 8.78 -6.62
N GLY A 134 -7.60 7.97 -5.56
CA GLY A 134 -6.83 6.72 -5.51
C GLY A 134 -7.28 5.71 -6.56
N ILE A 135 -8.59 5.52 -6.72
CA ILE A 135 -9.14 4.62 -7.75
C ILE A 135 -8.71 5.05 -9.16
N ASN A 136 -8.82 6.34 -9.48
CA ASN A 136 -8.42 6.86 -10.79
C ASN A 136 -6.89 6.77 -11.00
N PHE A 137 -6.09 6.97 -9.95
CA PHE A 137 -4.66 6.75 -9.99
C PHE A 137 -4.32 5.29 -10.37
N TYR A 138 -4.91 4.30 -9.71
CA TYR A 138 -4.65 2.89 -10.03
C TYR A 138 -5.13 2.51 -11.43
N ARG A 139 -6.29 3.02 -11.88
CA ARG A 139 -6.79 2.78 -13.25
C ARG A 139 -5.83 3.30 -14.33
N LYS A 140 -5.21 4.46 -14.12
CA LYS A 140 -4.17 4.99 -15.02
C LYS A 140 -2.93 4.11 -15.10
N LEU A 141 -2.70 3.25 -14.11
CA LEU A 141 -1.60 2.28 -14.06
C LEU A 141 -2.01 0.88 -14.53
N GLY A 142 -3.18 0.75 -15.16
CA GLY A 142 -3.64 -0.51 -15.77
C GLY A 142 -4.40 -1.44 -14.83
N PHE A 143 -4.71 -1.02 -13.60
CA PHE A 143 -5.63 -1.76 -12.74
C PHE A 143 -7.07 -1.59 -13.25
N THR A 144 -7.84 -2.67 -13.21
CA THR A 144 -9.27 -2.66 -13.57
C THR A 144 -10.12 -3.13 -12.41
N ASP A 145 -11.38 -2.70 -12.39
CA ASP A 145 -12.35 -3.14 -11.40
C ASP A 145 -12.51 -4.66 -11.46
N TYR A 146 -12.61 -5.32 -10.30
CA TYR A 146 -12.72 -6.78 -10.21
C TYR A 146 -13.79 -7.25 -9.22
N ASN A 147 -13.87 -6.63 -8.04
CA ASN A 147 -14.91 -6.86 -7.04
C ASN A 147 -15.50 -5.51 -6.60
N ILE A 148 -16.76 -5.51 -6.16
CA ILE A 148 -17.40 -4.41 -5.44
C ILE A 148 -18.02 -4.99 -4.17
N THR A 149 -17.77 -4.37 -3.03
CA THR A 149 -18.46 -4.68 -1.77
C THR A 149 -19.60 -3.70 -1.58
N LEU A 150 -20.81 -4.20 -1.30
CA LEU A 150 -22.00 -3.39 -1.04
C LEU A 150 -22.43 -3.59 0.42
N GLU A 151 -22.69 -2.51 1.13
CA GLU A 151 -23.05 -2.53 2.54
C GLU A 151 -24.34 -1.74 2.79
N LYS A 152 -25.12 -2.19 3.77
CA LYS A 152 -26.27 -1.47 4.30
C LYS A 152 -26.14 -1.42 5.82
N LYS A 153 -26.02 -0.21 6.37
CA LYS A 153 -26.09 -0.01 7.83
C LYS A 153 -27.52 -0.32 8.29
N LEU A 154 -27.64 -1.13 9.34
CA LEU A 154 -28.92 -1.44 10.00
C LEU A 154 -29.22 -0.40 11.08
#